data_AF-A0A2K4MPP7-F1
#
_entry.id   AF-A0A2K4MPP7-F1
#
_cell.length_a   1.000
_cell.length_b   1.000
_cell.length_c   1.000
_cell.angle_alpha   90.00
_cell.angle_beta   90.00
_cell.angle_gamma   90.00
#
_symmetry.space_group_name_H-M   'P 1'
#
loop_
_entity.id
_entity.type
_entity.pdbx_description
1 polymer ?
#
loop_
_entity_poly.entity_id
_entity_poly.type
_entity_poly.pdbx_seq_one_letter_code
_entity_poly.pdbx_strand_id
1 'polypeptide(L)'
;MILLTLLWEFGLLSLMAVGGANVVLPELQRIVVAHGWMSAAQLAELFALAQAAPGPNVLVVSLVGWHVAGVGGALVSMLGICLPSSLLSFYVSRWWARHRGGELTGLLSRALLPLTVGLIGASACLLLQAA
;
A
#
# COMPACT_ATOMS: atom_id res chain seq x y z
N MET A 1 -12.88 2.58 19.74
CA MET A 1 -13.38 3.01 18.41
C MET A 1 -12.24 3.33 17.44
N ILE A 2 -11.20 4.06 17.87
CA ILE A 2 -10.02 4.40 17.05
C ILE A 2 -9.30 3.17 16.44
N LEU A 3 -9.14 2.07 17.17
CA LEU A 3 -8.50 0.84 16.65
C LEU A 3 -9.25 0.23 15.46
N LEU A 4 -10.59 0.26 15.48
CA LEU A 4 -11.42 -0.23 14.38
C LEU A 4 -11.27 0.66 13.14
N THR A 5 -11.20 1.97 13.33
CA THR A 5 -10.91 2.93 12.25
C THR A 5 -9.55 2.68 11.63
N LEU A 6 -8.50 2.51 12.46
CA LEU A 6 -7.16 2.16 11.96
C LEU A 6 -7.21 0.86 11.14
N LEU A 7 -7.85 -0.19 11.64
CA LEU A 7 -7.98 -1.46 10.93
C LEU A 7 -8.68 -1.30 9.58
N TRP A 8 -9.76 -0.52 9.53
CA TRP A 8 -10.55 -0.29 8.32
C TRP A 8 -9.79 0.53 7.27
N GLU A 9 -9.25 1.69 7.68
CA GLU A 9 -8.50 2.59 6.81
C GLU A 9 -7.25 1.90 6.26
N PHE A 10 -6.42 1.31 7.12
CA PHE A 10 -5.22 0.61 6.65
C PHE A 10 -5.54 -0.68 5.89
N GLY A 11 -6.69 -1.30 6.18
CA GLY A 11 -7.22 -2.43 5.43
C GLY A 11 -7.56 -2.07 3.98
N LEU A 12 -8.26 -0.97 3.77
CA LEU A 12 -8.55 -0.44 2.43
C LEU A 12 -7.28 0.03 1.74
N LEU A 13 -6.42 0.74 2.47
CA LEU A 13 -5.15 1.23 1.99
C LEU A 13 -4.25 0.08 1.45
N SER A 14 -4.25 -1.06 2.13
CA SER A 14 -3.55 -2.28 1.71
C SER A 14 -4.00 -2.80 0.35
N LEU A 15 -5.31 -2.78 0.08
CA LEU A 15 -5.87 -3.22 -1.19
C LEU A 15 -5.52 -2.24 -2.32
N MET A 16 -5.31 -0.97 -1.99
CA MET A 16 -4.92 0.08 -2.94
C MET A 16 -3.39 0.18 -3.13
N ALA A 17 -2.59 -0.53 -2.34
CA ALA A 17 -1.12 -0.48 -2.36
C ALA A 17 -0.47 -1.21 -3.56
N VAL A 18 -1.04 -1.03 -4.75
CA VAL A 18 -0.55 -1.59 -6.02
C VAL A 18 0.64 -0.73 -6.48
N GLY A 19 1.86 -1.25 -6.36
CA GLY A 19 3.10 -0.52 -6.66
C GLY A 19 4.00 -0.25 -5.44
N GLY A 20 3.62 -0.74 -4.26
CA GLY A 20 4.45 -0.71 -3.05
C GLY A 20 4.26 0.53 -2.18
N ALA A 21 4.98 0.60 -1.07
CA ALA A 21 4.75 1.56 0.03
C ALA A 21 4.79 3.05 -0.37
N ASN A 22 5.56 3.41 -1.41
CA ASN A 22 5.70 4.80 -1.85
C ASN A 22 4.44 5.35 -2.54
N VAL A 23 3.67 4.50 -3.21
CA VAL A 23 2.39 4.89 -3.85
C VAL A 23 1.34 5.22 -2.80
N VAL A 24 1.48 4.61 -1.62
CA VAL A 24 0.51 4.69 -0.53
C VAL A 24 0.77 5.87 0.40
N LEU A 25 1.97 6.45 0.36
CA LEU A 25 2.37 7.55 1.24
C LEU A 25 1.51 8.83 1.09
N PRO A 26 1.17 9.30 -0.13
CA PRO A 26 0.30 10.47 -0.29
C PRO A 26 -1.10 10.24 0.27
N GLU A 27 -1.62 9.02 0.11
CA GLU A 27 -2.93 8.65 0.61
C GLU A 27 -2.93 8.49 2.15
N LEU A 28 -1.86 7.91 2.68
CA LEU A 28 -1.62 7.85 4.12
C LEU A 28 -1.57 9.26 4.72
N GLN A 29 -0.88 10.20 4.09
CA GLN A 29 -0.86 11.62 4.48
C GLN A 29 -2.27 12.22 4.47
N ARG A 30 -3.06 11.95 3.43
CA ARG A 30 -4.45 12.41 3.34
C ARG A 30 -5.29 11.89 4.51
N ILE A 31 -5.20 10.61 4.84
CA ILE A 31 -5.98 9.97 5.91
C ILE A 31 -5.60 10.51 7.28
N VAL A 32 -4.30 10.61 7.59
CA VAL A 32 -3.85 11.06 8.91
C VAL A 32 -4.18 12.54 9.17
N VAL A 33 -4.12 13.37 8.12
CA VAL A 33 -4.51 14.78 8.21
C VAL A 33 -6.03 14.92 8.29
N ALA A 34 -6.79 14.16 7.50
CA ALA A 34 -8.26 14.19 7.54
C ALA A 34 -8.83 13.75 8.89
N HIS A 35 -8.19 12.77 9.55
CA HIS A 35 -8.57 12.33 10.88
C HIS A 35 -7.98 13.20 12.01
N GLY A 36 -7.14 14.18 11.69
CA GLY A 36 -6.47 15.03 12.68
C GLY A 36 -5.51 14.28 13.60
N TRP A 37 -5.02 13.11 13.19
CA TRP A 37 -4.11 12.29 13.98
C TRP A 37 -2.70 12.87 14.05
N MET A 38 -2.24 13.52 12.97
CA MET A 38 -0.95 14.18 12.88
C MET A 38 -0.89 15.14 11.71
N SER A 39 0.04 16.10 11.75
CA SER A 39 0.33 16.99 10.63
C SER A 39 1.17 16.29 9.55
N ALA A 40 1.16 16.82 8.34
CA ALA A 40 2.02 16.33 7.25
C ALA A 40 3.53 16.40 7.62
N ALA A 41 3.93 17.40 8.42
CA ALA A 41 5.31 17.53 8.91
C ALA A 41 5.67 16.40 9.90
N GLN A 42 4.79 16.10 10.85
CA GLN A 42 4.98 14.98 11.79
C GLN A 42 5.04 13.63 11.06
N LEU A 43 4.20 13.45 10.04
CA LEU A 43 4.28 12.25 9.20
C LEU A 43 5.62 12.16 8.47
N ALA A 44 6.12 13.28 7.93
CA ALA A 44 7.41 13.30 7.24
C ALA A 44 8.57 12.94 8.18
N GLU A 45 8.55 13.40 9.44
CA GLU A 45 9.52 13.01 10.47
C GLU A 45 9.46 11.51 10.78
N LEU A 46 8.25 10.96 10.98
CA LEU A 46 8.06 9.53 11.21
C LEU A 46 8.46 8.69 10.00
N PHE A 47 8.22 9.19 8.79
CA PHE A 47 8.65 8.56 7.55
C PHE A 47 10.17 8.56 7.41
N ALA A 48 10.84 9.68 7.71
CA ALA A 48 12.30 9.76 7.73
C ALA A 48 12.89 8.79 8.77
N LEU A 49 12.27 8.69 9.94
CA LEU A 49 12.65 7.70 10.96
C LEU A 49 12.47 6.26 10.46
N ALA A 50 11.36 5.97 9.77
CA ALA A 50 11.09 4.66 9.19
C ALA A 50 12.10 4.28 8.10
N GLN A 51 12.58 5.24 7.31
CA GLN A 51 13.61 5.04 6.28
C GLN A 51 15.03 4.93 6.86
N ALA A 52 15.29 5.60 7.98
CA ALA A 52 16.56 5.47 8.71
C ALA A 52 16.69 4.10 9.40
N ALA A 53 15.57 3.51 9.82
CA ALA A 53 15.54 2.18 10.39
C ALA A 53 15.73 1.12 9.28
N PRO A 54 16.68 0.17 9.40
CA PRO A 54 16.77 -0.94 8.47
C PRO A 54 15.52 -1.82 8.61
N GLY A 55 14.68 -1.85 7.58
CA GLY A 55 13.44 -2.62 7.61
C GLY A 55 12.52 -2.39 6.42
N PRO A 56 11.33 -3.00 6.43
CA PRO A 56 10.36 -2.84 5.36
C PRO A 56 9.79 -1.42 5.35
N ASN A 57 9.61 -0.83 4.16
CA ASN A 57 9.02 0.51 3.98
C ASN A 57 7.65 0.69 4.68
N VAL A 58 6.94 -0.43 4.92
CA VAL A 58 5.63 -0.47 5.62
C VAL A 58 5.76 -0.09 7.11
N LEU A 59 6.96 -0.05 7.69
CA LEU A 59 7.19 0.35 9.08
C LEU A 59 6.58 1.71 9.43
N VAL A 60 6.48 2.65 8.48
CA VAL A 60 5.82 3.95 8.69
C VAL A 60 4.38 3.77 9.19
N VAL A 61 3.66 2.75 8.72
CA VAL A 61 2.27 2.49 9.11
C VAL A 61 2.17 1.99 10.54
N SER A 62 3.16 1.19 10.98
CA SER A 62 3.26 0.74 12.37
C SER A 62 3.61 1.91 13.30
N LEU A 63 4.49 2.82 12.88
CA LEU A 63 4.85 4.01 13.65
C LEU A 63 3.68 5.01 13.75
N VAL A 64 2.92 5.18 12.67
CA VAL A 64 1.67 5.96 12.68
C VAL A 64 0.66 5.32 13.63
N GLY A 65 0.43 4.01 13.54
CA GLY A 65 -0.44 3.30 14.47
C GLY A 65 0.01 3.44 15.93
N TRP A 66 1.33 3.39 16.17
CA TRP A 66 1.91 3.62 17.49
C TRP A 66 1.64 5.03 18.01
N HIS A 67 1.74 6.04 17.15
CA HIS A 67 1.46 7.43 17.52
C HIS A 67 -0.03 7.65 17.86
N VAL A 68 -0.95 7.01 17.13
CA VAL A 68 -2.40 7.21 17.32
C VAL A 68 -2.95 6.48 18.55
N ALA A 69 -2.52 5.24 18.80
CA ALA A 69 -3.11 4.41 19.86
C ALA A 69 -2.09 3.53 20.62
N GLY A 70 -0.83 3.94 20.65
CA GLY A 70 0.24 3.21 21.33
C GLY A 70 0.49 1.82 20.73
N VAL A 71 0.99 0.89 21.53
CA VAL A 71 1.37 -0.46 21.06
C VAL A 71 0.20 -1.21 20.40
N GLY A 72 -1.03 -1.01 20.90
CA GLY A 72 -2.22 -1.59 20.29
C GLY A 72 -2.51 -1.05 18.88
N GLY A 73 -2.31 0.25 18.66
CA GLY A 73 -2.43 0.83 17.33
C GLY A 73 -1.35 0.35 16.36
N ALA A 74 -0.12 0.17 16.83
CA ALA A 74 0.97 -0.36 16.02
C ALA A 74 0.64 -1.75 15.46
N LEU A 75 0.18 -2.66 16.32
CA LEU A 75 -0.18 -4.03 15.93
C LEU A 75 -1.38 -4.05 14.98
N VAL A 76 -2.43 -3.27 15.28
CA VAL A 76 -3.65 -3.24 14.47
C VAL A 76 -3.40 -2.63 13.09
N SER A 77 -2.61 -1.56 12.99
CA SER A 77 -2.24 -0.97 11.71
C SER A 77 -1.40 -1.92 10.85
N MET A 78 -0.48 -2.66 11.48
CA MET A 78 0.35 -3.64 10.78
C MET A 78 -0.49 -4.83 10.28
N LEU A 79 -1.43 -5.31 11.10
CA LEU A 79 -2.38 -6.33 10.69
C LEU A 79 -3.30 -5.82 9.58
N GLY A 80 -3.85 -4.61 9.70
CA GLY A 80 -4.69 -3.97 8.70
C GLY A 80 -3.99 -3.85 7.35
N ILE A 81 -2.71 -3.47 7.33
CA ILE A 81 -1.99 -3.31 6.07
C ILE A 81 -1.47 -4.62 5.48
N CYS A 82 -1.21 -5.66 6.28
CA CYS A 82 -0.66 -6.92 5.78
C CYS A 82 -1.71 -7.99 5.47
N LEU A 83 -2.77 -8.12 6.27
CA LEU A 83 -3.77 -9.20 6.12
C LEU A 83 -4.50 -9.19 4.78
N PRO A 84 -5.17 -8.09 4.36
CA PRO A 84 -6.06 -8.15 3.20
C PRO A 84 -5.30 -8.35 1.88
N SER A 85 -4.15 -7.69 1.68
CA SER A 85 -3.30 -7.93 0.51
C SER A 85 -2.69 -9.34 0.48
N SER A 86 -2.28 -9.89 1.63
CA SER A 86 -1.74 -11.26 1.73
C SER A 86 -2.82 -12.31 1.46
N LEU A 87 -4.02 -12.14 2.03
CA LEU A 87 -5.18 -13.00 1.78
C LEU A 87 -5.56 -12.96 0.30
N LEU A 88 -5.69 -11.76 -0.28
CA LEU A 88 -6.03 -11.58 -1.68
C LEU A 88 -4.99 -12.27 -2.59
N SER A 89 -3.70 -12.03 -2.33
CA SER A 89 -2.62 -12.65 -3.10
C SER A 89 -2.64 -14.18 -2.97
N PHE A 90 -2.90 -14.72 -1.78
CA PHE A 90 -3.03 -16.15 -1.55
C PHE A 90 -4.20 -16.76 -2.33
N TYR A 91 -5.39 -16.15 -2.28
CA TYR A 91 -6.56 -16.61 -3.00
C TYR A 91 -6.38 -16.53 -4.51
N VAL A 92 -5.87 -15.41 -5.02
CA VAL A 92 -5.60 -15.20 -6.45
C VAL A 92 -4.56 -16.19 -6.94
N SER A 93 -3.46 -16.37 -6.22
CA SER A 93 -2.42 -17.34 -6.57
C SER A 93 -2.95 -18.77 -6.60
N ARG A 94 -3.76 -19.16 -5.61
CA ARG A 94 -4.38 -20.49 -5.56
C ARG A 94 -5.40 -20.70 -6.69
N TRP A 95 -6.17 -19.67 -7.03
CA TRP A 95 -7.12 -19.71 -8.15
C TRP A 95 -6.38 -19.81 -9.49
N TRP A 96 -5.32 -19.02 -9.67
CA TRP A 96 -4.48 -19.01 -10.86
C TRP A 96 -3.77 -20.36 -11.07
N ALA A 97 -3.26 -20.96 -9.99
CA ALA A 97 -2.64 -22.28 -10.03
C ALA A 97 -3.61 -23.38 -10.47
N ARG A 98 -4.90 -23.26 -10.14
CA ARG A 98 -5.96 -24.20 -10.56
C ARG A 98 -6.40 -24.01 -12.02
N HIS A 99 -6.32 -22.79 -12.57
CA HIS A 99 -6.78 -22.45 -13.92
C HIS A 99 -5.64 -22.25 -14.93
N ARG A 100 -4.42 -22.70 -14.58
CA ARG A 100 -3.16 -22.51 -15.32
C ARG A 100 -3.13 -23.14 -16.72
N GLY A 101 -4.21 -23.78 -17.17
CA GLY A 101 -4.38 -24.40 -18.49
C GLY A 101 -5.44 -23.75 -19.39
N GLY A 102 -6.12 -22.67 -18.95
CA GLY A 102 -7.10 -21.96 -19.80
C GLY A 102 -6.46 -20.90 -20.69
N GLU A 103 -6.94 -20.75 -21.93
CA GLU A 103 -6.48 -19.77 -22.92
C GLU A 103 -6.38 -18.33 -22.37
N LEU A 104 -7.25 -18.00 -21.41
CA LEU A 104 -7.32 -16.71 -20.73
C LEU A 104 -6.03 -16.35 -19.96
N THR A 105 -5.40 -17.32 -19.28
CA THR A 105 -4.15 -17.08 -18.53
C THR A 105 -2.95 -16.84 -19.46
N GLY A 106 -2.93 -17.52 -20.62
CA GLY A 106 -1.93 -17.31 -21.66
C GLY A 106 -2.07 -15.95 -22.35
N LEU A 107 -3.30 -15.53 -22.65
CA LEU A 107 -3.60 -14.22 -23.22
C LEU A 107 -3.24 -13.08 -22.26
N LEU A 108 -3.62 -13.18 -20.98
CA LEU A 108 -3.26 -12.19 -19.95
C LEU A 108 -1.74 -12.04 -19.79
N SER A 109 -1.01 -13.16 -19.76
CA SER A 109 0.46 -13.15 -19.61
C SER A 109 1.15 -12.48 -20.81
N ARG A 110 0.62 -12.65 -22.03
CA ARG A 110 1.14 -11.99 -23.23
C ARG A 110 0.74 -10.51 -23.30
N ALA A 111 -0.43 -10.15 -22.78
CA ALA A 111 -0.92 -8.78 -22.75
C ALA A 111 -0.23 -7.91 -21.70
N LEU A 112 0.25 -8.51 -20.59
CA LEU A 112 0.91 -7.78 -19.50
C LEU A 112 2.19 -7.05 -19.94
N LEU A 113 3.00 -7.68 -20.80
CA LEU A 113 4.24 -7.09 -21.31
C LEU A 113 4.01 -5.73 -22.01
N PRO A 114 3.20 -5.64 -23.09
CA PRO A 114 2.94 -4.37 -23.76
C PRO A 114 2.16 -3.39 -22.89
N LEU A 115 1.27 -3.86 -22.00
CA LEU A 115 0.57 -3.00 -21.04
C LEU A 115 1.54 -2.28 -20.11
N THR A 116 2.51 -3.02 -19.55
CA THR A 116 3.47 -2.44 -18.61
C THR A 116 4.38 -1.42 -19.31
N VAL A 117 4.84 -1.73 -20.53
CA VAL A 117 5.64 -0.81 -21.35
C VAL A 117 4.84 0.45 -21.71
N GLY A 118 3.58 0.28 -22.11
CA GLY A 118 2.68 1.41 -22.44
C GLY A 118 2.39 2.29 -21.22
N LEU A 119 2.16 1.69 -20.05
CA LEU A 119 1.90 2.41 -18.81
C LEU A 119 3.12 3.23 -18.37
N ILE A 120 4.32 2.63 -18.39
CA ILE A 120 5.57 3.33 -18.06
C ILE A 120 5.82 4.48 -19.05
N GLY A 121 5.62 4.24 -20.35
CA GLY A 121 5.75 5.29 -21.37
C GLY A 121 4.77 6.45 -21.18
N ALA A 122 3.51 6.14 -20.84
CA ALA A 122 2.50 7.16 -20.55
C ALA A 122 2.86 7.97 -19.30
N SER A 123 3.32 7.31 -18.22
CA SER A 123 3.80 7.99 -17.02
C SER A 123 4.99 8.91 -17.31
N ALA A 124 5.93 8.47 -18.16
CA ALA A 124 7.06 9.32 -18.57
C ALA A 124 6.61 10.56 -19.36
N CYS A 125 5.65 10.40 -20.28
CA CYS A 125 5.05 11.53 -21.00
C CYS A 125 4.34 12.52 -20.08
N LEU A 126 3.58 12.04 -19.09
CA LEU A 126 2.91 12.91 -18.11
C LEU A 126 3.91 13.70 -17.27
N LEU A 127 5.00 13.06 -16.83
CA LEU A 127 6.05 13.74 -16.07
C LEU A 127 6.76 14.82 -16.88
N LEU A 128 7.02 14.59 -18.17
CA LEU A 128 7.62 15.58 -19.07
C LEU A 128 6.69 16.78 -19.35
N GLN A 129 5.38 16.58 -19.33
CA GLN A 129 4.41 17.68 -19.51
C GLN A 129 4.18 18.50 -18.24
N ALA A 130 4.44 17.90 -17.07
CA ALA A 130 4.29 18.56 -15.78
C ALA A 130 5.56 19.31 -15.32
N ALA A 131 6.70 19.08 -15.98
CA ALA A 131 7.99 19.75 -15.75
C ALA A 131 8.15 20.99 -16.63
#